data_AF-A0A3P7BMY7-F1
#
_entry.id   AF-A0A3P7BMY7-F1
#
_cell.length_a   1.000
_cell.length_b   1.000
_cell.length_c   1.000
_cell.angle_alpha   90.00
_cell.angle_beta   90.00
_cell.angle_gamma   90.00
#
_symmetry.space_group_name_H-M   'P 1'
#
loop_
_entity.id
_entity.type
_entity.pdbx_description
1 polymer ?
#
loop_
_entity_poly.entity_id
_entity_poly.type
_entity_poly.pdbx_seq_one_letter_code
_entity_poly.pdbx_strand_id
1 'polypeptide(L)'
;METQSLVKKLTSIANQTKLFLTFHAYGQMILMPYGYKIGVRPINFKELKRVALKLIFRLWINHNAIYSTGAPTDLLYPASGGSFDFTCGTLKIPYSFAIELPDTGTYGFLLPPSFIVQIGEQMWDVLQVFVEEMK
;
A
#
# COMPACT_ATOMS: atom_id res chain seq x y z
N MET A 1 12.97 20.35 -4.28
CA MET A 1 11.72 19.82 -3.70
C MET A 1 11.58 18.34 -4.04
N GLU A 2 11.11 17.58 -3.06
CA GLU A 2 11.22 16.13 -2.89
C GLU A 2 10.31 15.39 -3.87
N THR A 3 9.03 15.79 -3.98
CA THR A 3 8.04 15.16 -4.86
C THR A 3 8.40 15.30 -6.34
N GLN A 4 8.91 16.45 -6.77
CA GLN A 4 9.40 16.66 -8.14
C GLN A 4 10.56 15.71 -8.48
N SER A 5 11.47 15.51 -7.51
CA SER A 5 12.60 14.60 -7.67
C SER A 5 12.16 13.15 -7.79
N LEU A 6 11.19 12.73 -6.95
CA LEU A 6 10.60 11.41 -7.01
C LEU A 6 9.84 11.18 -8.32
N VAL A 7 9.02 12.13 -8.77
CA VAL A 7 8.30 12.06 -10.05
C VAL A 7 9.28 11.90 -11.20
N LYS A 8 10.35 12.71 -11.25
CA LYS A 8 11.39 12.60 -12.28
C LYS A 8 12.02 11.20 -12.29
N LYS A 9 12.36 10.67 -11.11
CA LYS A 9 12.97 9.34 -11.00
C LYS A 9 11.99 8.23 -11.41
N LEU A 10 10.78 8.19 -10.84
CA LEU A 10 9.78 7.16 -11.12
C LEU A 10 9.40 7.14 -12.61
N THR A 11 9.19 8.30 -13.23
CA THR A 11 8.91 8.37 -14.67
C THR A 11 10.04 7.74 -15.51
N SER A 12 11.31 7.98 -15.14
CA SER A 12 12.45 7.40 -15.89
C SER A 12 12.60 5.87 -15.77
N ILE A 13 12.01 5.25 -14.73
CA ILE A 13 12.10 3.80 -14.49
C ILE A 13 10.75 3.08 -14.60
N ALA A 14 9.68 3.80 -14.98
CA ALA A 14 8.31 3.29 -14.94
C ALA A 14 8.15 1.98 -15.72
N ASN A 15 8.69 1.92 -16.94
CA ASN A 15 8.61 0.74 -17.81
C ASN A 15 9.31 -0.51 -17.24
N GLN A 16 10.19 -0.35 -16.27
CA GLN A 16 10.93 -1.44 -15.60
C GLN A 16 10.39 -1.73 -14.19
N THR A 17 9.39 -0.96 -13.74
CA THR A 17 8.86 -1.03 -12.38
C THR A 17 7.56 -1.84 -12.35
N LYS A 18 7.57 -2.98 -11.67
CA LYS A 18 6.36 -3.79 -11.46
C LYS A 18 5.57 -3.36 -10.22
N LEU A 19 6.26 -2.92 -9.18
CA LEU A 19 5.69 -2.62 -7.87
C LEU A 19 6.07 -1.22 -7.40
N PHE A 20 5.08 -0.47 -6.93
CA PHE A 20 5.23 0.73 -6.14
C PHE A 20 4.54 0.55 -4.79
N LEU A 21 5.29 0.78 -3.71
CA LEU A 21 4.79 0.78 -2.34
C LEU A 21 5.09 2.13 -1.69
N THR A 22 4.09 2.69 -1.03
CA THR A 22 4.25 3.84 -0.13
C THR A 22 3.79 3.44 1.26
N PHE A 23 4.63 3.71 2.26
CA PHE A 23 4.35 3.35 3.65
C PHE A 23 3.96 4.59 4.44
N HIS A 24 2.93 4.44 5.26
CA HIS A 24 2.36 5.47 6.11
C HIS A 24 2.02 4.86 7.47
N ALA A 25 1.63 5.69 8.42
CA ALA A 25 1.01 5.27 9.66
C ALA A 25 -0.12 6.25 9.96
N TYR A 26 -1.21 5.88 10.61
CA TYR A 26 -1.53 4.56 11.18
C TYR A 26 -2.90 4.09 10.68
N GLY A 27 -3.22 2.81 10.89
CA GLY A 27 -4.58 2.29 10.69
C GLY A 27 -4.68 0.83 10.28
N GLN A 28 -3.56 0.13 10.06
CA GLN A 28 -3.53 -1.28 9.62
C GLN A 28 -4.37 -1.51 8.35
N MET A 29 -4.03 -0.79 7.27
CA MET A 29 -4.72 -0.86 5.99
C MET A 29 -3.75 -1.13 4.84
N ILE A 30 -4.18 -1.96 3.89
CA ILE A 30 -3.51 -2.15 2.59
C ILE A 30 -4.42 -1.56 1.52
N LEU A 31 -4.10 -0.34 1.11
CA LEU A 31 -4.92 0.49 0.22
C LEU A 31 -4.51 0.30 -1.24
N MET A 32 -5.52 0.31 -2.12
CA MET A 32 -5.37 0.22 -3.57
C MET A 32 -5.94 1.46 -4.24
N PRO A 33 -5.44 1.86 -5.42
CA PRO A 33 -6.04 2.93 -6.20
C PRO A 33 -7.53 2.67 -6.52
N TYR A 34 -8.36 3.68 -6.75
CA TYR A 34 -8.03 5.10 -6.66
C TYR A 34 -8.57 5.73 -5.37
N GLY A 35 -7.82 6.68 -4.81
CA GLY A 35 -8.25 7.51 -3.68
C GLY A 35 -9.02 8.77 -4.09
N TYR A 36 -8.78 9.30 -5.29
CA TYR A 36 -9.27 10.64 -5.64
C TYR A 36 -10.79 10.78 -5.85
N LYS A 37 -11.51 9.68 -6.14
CA LYS A 37 -12.95 9.73 -6.43
C LYS A 37 -13.67 8.42 -6.10
N ILE A 38 -14.82 8.55 -5.42
CA ILE A 38 -15.68 7.43 -5.05
C ILE A 38 -16.12 6.65 -6.30
N GLY A 39 -16.09 5.31 -6.20
CA GLY A 39 -16.52 4.40 -7.26
C GLY A 39 -15.56 4.26 -8.44
N VAL A 40 -14.47 5.05 -8.50
CA VAL A 40 -13.46 4.89 -9.55
C VAL A 40 -12.42 3.85 -9.13
N ARG A 41 -12.11 2.93 -10.02
CA ARG A 41 -11.18 1.81 -9.80
C ARG A 41 -10.27 1.60 -11.00
N PRO A 42 -9.02 1.13 -10.81
CA PRO A 42 -8.16 0.75 -11.91
C PRO A 42 -8.68 -0.51 -12.60
N ILE A 43 -8.28 -0.71 -13.86
CA ILE A 43 -8.76 -1.84 -14.66
C ILE A 43 -8.38 -3.20 -14.07
N ASN A 44 -7.24 -3.27 -13.38
CA ASN A 44 -6.75 -4.47 -12.70
C ASN A 44 -7.16 -4.53 -11.21
N PHE A 45 -8.18 -3.80 -10.77
CA PHE A 45 -8.59 -3.75 -9.35
C PHE A 45 -8.88 -5.14 -8.75
N LYS A 46 -9.47 -6.06 -9.51
CA LYS A 46 -9.70 -7.44 -9.05
C LYS A 46 -8.40 -8.16 -8.69
N GLU A 47 -7.35 -7.95 -9.48
CA GLU A 47 -6.04 -8.55 -9.24
C GLU A 47 -5.35 -7.91 -8.04
N LEU A 48 -5.39 -6.58 -7.94
CA LEU A 48 -4.88 -5.86 -6.76
C LEU A 48 -5.56 -6.36 -5.47
N LYS A 49 -6.89 -6.54 -5.51
CA LYS A 49 -7.66 -7.04 -4.36
C LYS A 49 -7.28 -8.47 -4.00
N ARG A 50 -7.05 -9.34 -4.99
CA ARG A 50 -6.58 -10.71 -4.77
C ARG A 50 -5.24 -10.73 -4.04
N VAL A 51 -4.28 -9.92 -4.50
CA VAL A 51 -2.96 -9.79 -3.86
C VAL A 51 -3.10 -9.22 -2.46
N ALA A 52 -3.88 -8.16 -2.26
CA ALA A 52 -4.08 -7.56 -0.94
C ALA A 52 -4.70 -8.53 0.08
N LEU A 53 -5.66 -9.36 -0.33
CA LEU A 53 -6.23 -10.41 0.53
C LEU A 53 -5.18 -11.47 0.90
N LYS A 54 -4.29 -11.83 -0.02
CA LYS A 54 -3.17 -12.74 0.27
C LYS A 54 -2.19 -12.14 1.28
N LEU A 55 -1.91 -10.83 1.18
CA LEU A 55 -1.09 -10.10 2.15
C LEU A 55 -1.72 -10.12 3.55
N ILE A 56 -3.01 -9.77 3.65
CA ILE A 56 -3.75 -9.80 4.92
C ILE A 56 -3.71 -11.20 5.52
N PHE A 57 -3.94 -12.24 4.72
CA PHE A 57 -3.91 -13.62 5.19
C PHE A 57 -2.52 -14.02 5.72
N ARG A 58 -1.44 -13.63 5.03
CA ARG A 58 -0.06 -13.86 5.48
C ARG A 58 0.22 -13.17 6.82
N LEU A 59 -0.16 -11.89 6.94
CA LEU A 59 0.01 -11.12 8.17
C LEU A 59 -0.78 -11.71 9.33
N TRP A 60 -2.00 -12.17 9.07
CA TRP A 60 -2.83 -12.81 10.09
C TRP A 60 -2.21 -14.12 10.58
N ILE A 61 -1.80 -15.03 9.69
CA ILE A 61 -1.25 -16.34 10.08
C ILE A 61 0.09 -16.21 10.81
N ASN A 62 0.99 -15.33 10.35
CA ASN A 62 2.34 -15.26 10.89
C ASN A 62 2.45 -14.36 12.13
N HIS A 63 1.62 -13.32 12.22
CA HIS A 63 1.77 -12.26 13.23
C HIS A 63 0.52 -12.01 14.06
N ASN A 64 -0.58 -12.71 13.80
CA ASN A 64 -1.92 -12.39 14.33
C ASN A 64 -2.35 -10.95 14.05
N ALA A 65 -1.77 -10.31 13.02
CA ALA A 65 -2.02 -8.93 12.69
C ALA A 65 -3.22 -8.80 11.75
N ILE A 66 -4.19 -7.96 12.12
CA ILE A 66 -5.44 -7.79 11.37
C ILE A 66 -5.36 -6.50 10.57
N TYR A 67 -5.33 -6.64 9.24
CA TYR A 67 -5.35 -5.53 8.30
C TYR A 67 -6.64 -5.55 7.48
N SER A 68 -7.07 -4.38 7.03
CA SER A 68 -8.17 -4.23 6.07
C SER A 68 -7.65 -3.83 4.68
N THR A 69 -8.45 -4.01 3.63
CA THR A 69 -8.07 -3.61 2.26
C THR A 69 -9.26 -3.07 1.47
N GLY A 70 -8.99 -2.08 0.62
CA GLY A 70 -9.98 -1.39 -0.19
C GLY A 70 -9.37 -0.19 -0.91
N ALA A 71 -10.21 0.54 -1.65
CA ALA A 71 -9.81 1.88 -2.06
C ALA A 71 -9.85 2.83 -0.84
N PRO A 72 -9.04 3.90 -0.79
CA PRO A 72 -9.14 4.91 0.26
C PRO A 72 -10.56 5.44 0.44
N THR A 73 -11.34 5.55 -0.64
CA THR A 73 -12.74 6.00 -0.58
C THR A 73 -13.68 5.03 0.15
N ASP A 74 -13.27 3.77 0.32
CA ASP A 74 -14.09 2.72 0.95
C ASP A 74 -13.78 2.57 2.43
N LEU A 75 -12.55 2.91 2.85
CA LEU A 75 -12.04 2.72 4.21
C LEU A 75 -11.79 4.03 4.95
N LEU A 76 -11.57 5.11 4.21
CA LEU A 76 -11.21 6.43 4.71
C LEU A 76 -12.12 7.49 4.06
N TYR A 77 -11.55 8.34 3.22
CA TYR A 77 -12.21 9.45 2.54
C TYR A 77 -11.58 9.70 1.17
N PRO A 78 -12.24 10.43 0.26
CA PRO A 78 -11.66 10.81 -1.02
C PRO A 78 -10.47 11.77 -0.85
N ALA A 79 -9.33 11.44 -1.45
CA ALA A 79 -8.12 12.25 -1.39
C ALA A 79 -7.42 12.25 -2.76
N SER A 80 -7.17 13.43 -3.32
CA SER A 80 -6.51 13.60 -4.63
C SER A 80 -5.00 13.80 -4.49
N GLY A 81 -4.25 13.51 -5.55
CA GLY A 81 -2.80 13.73 -5.60
C GLY A 81 -1.95 12.67 -4.90
N GLY A 82 -2.53 11.54 -4.49
CA GLY A 82 -1.81 10.43 -3.88
C GLY A 82 -0.77 9.80 -4.83
N SER A 83 0.37 9.38 -4.27
CA SER A 83 1.47 8.80 -5.05
C SER A 83 1.09 7.48 -5.73
N PHE A 84 0.38 6.59 -5.04
CA PHE A 84 -0.09 5.30 -5.58
C PHE A 84 -1.17 5.47 -6.67
N ASP A 85 -1.98 6.53 -6.60
CA ASP A 85 -2.89 6.92 -7.68
C ASP A 85 -2.12 7.38 -8.91
N PHE A 86 -1.08 8.21 -8.73
CA PHE A 86 -0.22 8.67 -9.82
C PHE A 86 0.56 7.52 -10.48
N THR A 87 1.17 6.62 -9.71
CA THR A 87 1.93 5.50 -10.27
C THR A 87 1.05 4.50 -11.00
N CYS A 88 -0.15 4.24 -10.50
CA CYS A 88 -1.13 3.39 -11.18
C CYS A 88 -1.71 4.06 -12.43
N GLY A 89 -2.23 5.28 -12.28
CA GLY A 89 -3.01 5.95 -13.31
C GLY A 89 -2.18 6.56 -14.42
N THR A 90 -1.07 7.21 -14.08
CA THR A 90 -0.20 7.91 -15.04
C THR A 90 0.94 7.01 -15.50
N LEU A 91 1.69 6.42 -14.58
CA LEU A 91 2.87 5.61 -14.93
C LEU A 91 2.55 4.16 -15.29
N LYS A 92 1.30 3.72 -15.11
CA LYS A 92 0.81 2.36 -15.44
C LYS A 92 1.57 1.25 -14.72
N ILE A 93 2.14 1.53 -13.53
CA ILE A 93 2.78 0.51 -12.70
C ILE A 93 1.69 -0.44 -12.18
N PRO A 94 1.78 -1.75 -12.49
CA PRO A 94 0.66 -2.66 -12.32
C PRO A 94 0.30 -2.88 -10.86
N TYR A 95 1.28 -2.97 -9.96
CA TYR A 95 1.06 -3.12 -8.52
C TYR A 95 1.41 -1.80 -7.83
N SER A 96 0.41 -1.00 -7.48
CA SER A 96 0.59 0.24 -6.72
C SER A 96 -0.25 0.18 -5.45
N PHE A 97 0.38 0.26 -4.28
CA PHE A 97 -0.30 0.17 -2.98
C PHE A 97 0.21 1.22 -2.00
N ALA A 98 -0.68 1.63 -1.10
CA ALA A 98 -0.30 2.33 0.13
C ALA A 98 -0.55 1.40 1.33
N ILE A 99 0.39 1.35 2.27
CA ILE A 99 0.25 0.55 3.49
C ILE A 99 0.25 1.50 4.68
N GLU A 100 -0.85 1.51 5.42
CA GLU A 100 -0.98 2.17 6.70
C GLU A 100 -0.59 1.19 7.80
N LEU A 101 0.54 1.44 8.45
CA LEU A 101 1.12 0.61 9.50
C LEU A 101 0.31 0.68 10.81
N PRO A 102 0.66 -0.13 11.83
CA PRO A 102 0.01 -0.07 13.13
C PRO A 102 0.20 1.28 13.84
N ASP A 103 -0.63 1.59 14.83
CA ASP A 103 -1.77 0.79 15.30
C ASP A 103 -3.10 1.25 14.69
N THR A 104 -4.22 1.08 15.39
CA THR A 104 -5.54 1.56 14.96
C THR A 104 -6.01 2.78 15.75
N GLY A 105 -5.08 3.50 16.41
CA GLY A 105 -5.35 4.75 17.12
C GLY A 105 -5.19 4.74 18.63
N THR A 106 -4.68 3.68 19.25
CA THR A 106 -4.35 3.69 20.69
C THR A 106 -3.14 4.57 20.97
N TYR A 107 -2.10 4.43 20.16
CA TYR A 107 -0.88 5.24 20.16
C TYR A 107 -0.79 6.14 18.92
N GLY A 108 -1.36 5.69 17.80
CA GLY A 108 -1.28 6.39 16.52
C GLY A 108 0.17 6.63 16.11
N PHE A 109 0.53 7.89 15.89
CA PHE A 109 1.90 8.29 15.53
C PHE A 109 2.93 8.13 16.66
N LEU A 110 2.50 7.95 17.90
CA LEU A 110 3.37 7.81 19.07
C LEU A 110 3.53 6.33 19.48
N LEU A 111 3.52 5.43 18.51
CA LEU A 111 3.68 4.00 18.74
C LEU A 111 5.02 3.71 19.45
N PRO A 112 5.03 2.91 20.55
CA PRO A 112 6.26 2.67 21.29
C PRO A 112 7.36 2.02 20.42
N PRO A 113 8.64 2.38 20.62
CA PRO A 113 9.75 1.83 19.85
C PRO A 113 9.86 0.29 19.91
N SER A 114 9.31 -0.35 20.95
CA SER A 114 9.27 -1.81 21.08
C SER A 114 8.52 -2.51 19.94
N PHE A 115 7.66 -1.80 19.19
CA PHE A 115 6.94 -2.35 18.04
C PHE A 115 7.75 -2.32 16.74
N ILE A 116 8.88 -1.60 16.67
CA ILE A 116 9.61 -1.36 15.42
C ILE A 116 10.04 -2.68 14.77
N VAL A 117 10.64 -3.59 15.54
CA VAL A 117 11.15 -4.88 15.01
C VAL A 117 9.99 -5.75 14.53
N GLN A 118 8.93 -5.88 15.33
CA GLN A 118 7.74 -6.66 14.98
C GLN A 118 7.09 -6.16 13.67
N ILE A 119 7.00 -4.84 13.48
CA ILE A 119 6.45 -4.26 12.25
C ILE A 119 7.38 -4.50 11.06
N GLY A 120 8.70 -4.43 11.28
CA GLY A 120 9.70 -4.77 10.28
C GLY A 120 9.53 -6.22 9.77
N GLU A 121 9.32 -7.17 10.68
CA GLU A 121 9.06 -8.58 10.35
C GLU A 121 7.74 -8.76 9.59
N GLN A 122 6.67 -8.06 9.97
CA GLN A 122 5.42 -8.04 9.21
C GLN A 122 5.62 -7.54 7.78
N MET A 123 6.35 -6.43 7.61
CA MET A 123 6.58 -5.84 6.29
C MET A 123 7.53 -6.68 5.43
N TRP A 124 8.42 -7.45 6.05
CA TRP A 124 9.23 -8.43 5.36
C TRP A 124 8.35 -9.52 4.70
N ASP A 125 7.38 -10.06 5.44
CA ASP A 125 6.44 -11.04 4.89
C ASP A 125 5.58 -10.46 3.76
N VAL A 126 5.18 -9.18 3.87
CA VAL A 126 4.48 -8.47 2.79
C VAL A 126 5.31 -8.42 1.51
N LEU A 127 6.60 -8.07 1.61
CA LEU A 127 7.50 -8.02 0.46
C LEU A 127 7.67 -9.40 -0.18
N GLN A 128 7.77 -10.46 0.62
CA GLN A 128 7.86 -11.83 0.12
C GLN A 128 6.64 -12.22 -0.71
N VAL A 129 5.43 -11.92 -0.22
CA VAL A 129 4.21 -12.22 -0.98
C VAL A 129 4.19 -11.45 -2.30
N PHE A 130 4.57 -10.17 -2.33
CA PHE A 130 4.68 -9.45 -3.60
C PHE A 130 5.64 -10.13 -4.58
N VAL A 131 6.81 -10.57 -4.11
CA VAL A 131 7.77 -11.30 -4.95
C VAL A 131 7.19 -12.62 -5.48
N GLU A 132 6.37 -13.33 -4.69
CA GLU A 132 5.66 -14.53 -5.15
C GLU A 132 4.64 -14.23 -6.25
N GLU A 133 3.90 -13.11 -6.14
CA GLU A 133 2.83 -12.73 -7.06
C GLU A 133 3.33 -12.09 -8.38
N MET A 134 4.55 -11.57 -8.40
CA MET A 134 5.13 -10.86 -9.54
C MET A 134 6.01 -11.73 -10.46
N LYS A 135 6.04 -13.03 -10.22
CA LYS A 135 6.80 -14.00 -11.02
C LYS A 135 6.28 -14.08 -12.45
#